data_AF-A0A955V4M9-F1
#
_entry.id   AF-A0A955V4M9-F1
#
_cell.length_a   1.000
_cell.length_b   1.000
_cell.length_c   1.000
_cell.angle_alpha   90.00
_cell.angle_beta   90.00
_cell.angle_gamma   90.00
#
_symmetry.space_group_name_H-M   'P 1'
#
loop_
_entity.id
_entity.type
_entity.pdbx_description
1 polymer ?
#
loop_
_entity_poly.entity_id
_entity_poly.type
_entity_poly.pdbx_seq_one_letter_code
_entity_poly.pdbx_strand_id
1 'polypeptide(L)' 'MARSERSTELKPLEVRVDGENINRAINQLKRKMANEGIYKELKKRRFYEKPSERRKRKEREAERRLRKARRRANTRN' A
#
# COMPACT_ATOMS: atom_id res chain seq x y z
N MET A 1 -31.77 16.89 0.26
CA MET A 1 -31.38 15.75 -0.60
C MET A 1 -30.47 16.30 -1.70
N ALA A 2 -29.14 16.22 -1.53
CA ALA A 2 -28.12 16.50 -2.55
C ALA A 2 -26.74 16.12 -2.01
N ARG A 3 -26.41 14.81 -2.00
CA ARG A 3 -25.05 14.37 -1.69
C ARG A 3 -24.29 14.36 -3.01
N SER A 4 -23.61 15.46 -3.27
CA SER A 4 -22.71 15.71 -4.39
C SER A 4 -22.06 14.43 -4.95
N GLU A 5 -22.27 14.19 -6.23
CA GLU A 5 -21.53 13.27 -7.07
C GLU A 5 -20.06 13.72 -7.12
N ARG A 6 -19.28 13.42 -6.07
CA ARG A 6 -17.83 13.46 -6.18
C ARG A 6 -17.45 12.23 -7.00
N SER A 7 -17.39 12.41 -8.31
CA SER A 7 -16.67 11.51 -9.20
C SER A 7 -15.33 11.20 -8.52
N THR A 8 -15.13 9.95 -8.16
CA THR A 8 -13.83 9.48 -7.67
C THR A 8 -12.90 9.47 -8.88
N GLU A 9 -12.38 10.63 -9.27
CA GLU A 9 -11.29 10.73 -10.22
C GLU A 9 -10.12 9.93 -9.64
N LEU A 10 -9.84 8.78 -10.27
CA LEU A 10 -8.65 7.99 -9.98
C LEU A 10 -7.45 8.81 -10.45
N LYS A 11 -6.88 9.61 -9.54
CA LYS A 11 -5.65 10.35 -9.81
C LYS A 11 -4.48 9.38 -9.85
N PRO A 12 -3.66 9.39 -10.92
CA PRO A 12 -2.47 8.56 -10.99
C PRO A 12 -1.43 8.99 -9.95
N LEU A 13 -0.54 8.06 -9.59
CA LEU A 13 0.54 8.35 -8.65
C LEU A 13 1.62 9.19 -9.32
N GLU A 14 1.76 10.44 -8.88
CA GLU A 14 2.69 11.39 -9.46
C GLU A 14 3.75 11.91 -8.46
N VAL A 15 4.92 12.24 -8.99
CA VAL A 15 6.00 12.92 -8.27
C VAL A 15 6.53 14.04 -9.16
N ARG A 16 6.42 15.28 -8.68
CA ARG A 16 7.04 16.44 -9.32
C ARG A 16 8.55 16.39 -9.10
N VAL A 17 9.30 16.68 -10.16
CA VAL A 17 10.76 16.79 -10.09
C VAL A 17 11.08 18.27 -9.89
N ASP A 18 11.68 18.60 -8.76
CA ASP A 18 12.13 19.97 -8.48
C ASP A 18 13.65 20.05 -8.71
N GLY A 19 14.07 20.90 -9.66
CA GLY A 19 15.47 21.11 -10.04
C GLY A 19 16.12 19.95 -10.80
N GLU A 20 17.43 19.76 -10.62
CA GLU A 20 18.27 18.80 -11.38
C GLU A 20 18.32 17.38 -10.76
N ASN A 21 17.64 17.16 -9.63
CA ASN A 21 17.77 15.95 -8.82
C ASN A 21 16.78 14.83 -9.18
N ILE A 22 16.90 14.28 -10.39
CA ILE A 22 16.06 13.18 -10.92
C ILE A 22 16.09 11.93 -10.03
N ASN A 23 17.26 11.53 -9.56
CA ASN A 23 17.42 10.34 -8.71
C ASN A 23 16.59 10.41 -7.43
N ARG A 24 16.44 11.62 -6.86
CA ARG A 24 15.61 11.85 -5.67
C ARG A 24 14.13 11.65 -6.00
N ALA A 25 13.67 12.14 -7.14
CA ALA A 25 12.29 11.96 -7.58
C ALA A 25 11.94 10.48 -7.82
N ILE A 26 12.84 9.72 -8.45
CA ILE A 26 12.67 8.26 -8.64
C ILE A 26 12.55 7.54 -7.30
N ASN A 27 13.40 7.88 -6.34
CA ASN A 27 13.36 7.27 -5.01
C ASN A 27 12.08 7.63 -4.25
N GLN A 28 11.59 8.87 -4.38
CA GLN A 28 10.30 9.27 -3.82
C GLN A 28 9.14 8.49 -4.45
N LEU A 29 9.14 8.31 -5.77
CA LEU A 29 8.10 7.55 -6.46
C LEU A 29 8.07 6.10 -6.00
N LYS A 30 9.24 5.42 -5.95
CA LYS A 30 9.36 4.06 -5.42
C LYS A 30 8.83 3.93 -3.99
N ARG A 31 9.11 4.93 -3.13
CA ARG A 31 8.59 4.96 -1.76
C ARG A 31 7.07 5.15 -1.72
N LYS A 32 6.51 6.07 -2.51
CA LYS A 32 5.07 6.27 -2.62
C LYS A 32 4.36 5.00 -3.11
N MET A 33 4.87 4.35 -4.16
CA MET A 33 4.35 3.07 -4.68
C MET A 33 4.40 1.94 -3.63
N ALA A 34 5.46 1.90 -2.82
CA ALA A 34 5.58 0.93 -1.74
C ALA A 34 4.59 1.19 -0.59
N ASN A 35 4.34 2.47 -0.27
CA ASN A 35 3.38 2.88 0.76
C ASN A 35 1.93 2.56 0.37
N GLU A 36 1.55 2.84 -0.89
CA GLU A 36 0.25 2.45 -1.43
C GLU A 36 0.08 0.93 -1.56
N GLY A 37 1.19 0.19 -1.53
CA GLY A 37 1.18 -1.27 -1.56
C GLY A 37 1.06 -1.86 -2.96
N ILE A 38 1.22 -1.04 -4.01
CA ILE A 38 1.13 -1.44 -5.43
C ILE A 38 2.00 -2.67 -5.69
N TYR A 39 3.26 -2.68 -5.23
CA TYR A 39 4.15 -3.83 -5.45
C TYR A 39 3.66 -5.13 -4.79
N LYS A 40 3.01 -5.03 -3.62
CA LYS A 40 2.44 -6.21 -2.93
C LYS A 40 1.24 -6.74 -3.70
N GLU A 41 0.43 -5.83 -4.22
CA GLU A 41 -0.75 -6.17 -5.01
C GLU A 41 -0.38 -6.79 -6.35
N LEU A 42 0.58 -6.22 -7.06
CA LEU A 42 1.13 -6.79 -8.30
C LEU A 42 1.67 -8.21 -8.07
N LYS A 43 2.45 -8.43 -7.00
CA LYS A 43 2.96 -9.76 -6.66
C LYS A 43 1.84 -10.76 -6.36
N LYS A 44 0.80 -10.32 -5.65
CA LYS A 44 -0.35 -11.15 -5.29
C LYS A 44 -1.22 -11.50 -6.49
N ARG A 45 -1.38 -10.57 -7.44
CA ARG A 45 -2.22 -10.75 -8.64
C ARG A 45 -1.51 -11.49 -9.78
N ARG A 46 -0.20 -11.77 -9.67
CA ARG A 46 0.58 -12.45 -10.71
C ARG A 46 0.04 -13.85 -11.05
N PHE A 47 -0.63 -14.51 -10.12
CA PHE A 47 -1.20 -15.84 -10.29
C PHE A 47 -2.57 -15.95 -9.63
N TYR A 48 -3.38 -16.90 -10.08
CA TYR A 48 -4.65 -17.20 -9.43
C TYR A 48 -4.43 -17.80 -8.03
N GLU A 49 -4.99 -17.14 -7.01
CA GLU A 49 -5.02 -17.64 -5.63
C GLU A 49 -6.42 -18.23 -5.36
N LYS A 50 -6.48 -19.54 -5.10
CA LYS A 50 -7.73 -20.21 -4.71
C LYS A 50 -8.38 -19.48 -3.52
N PRO A 51 -9.73 -19.43 -3.43
CA PRO A 51 -10.42 -18.66 -2.41
C PRO A 51 -10.09 -19.09 -0.98
N SER A 52 -9.85 -20.38 -0.71
CA SER A 52 -9.44 -20.85 0.62
C SER A 52 -8.03 -20.37 1.01
N GLU A 53 -7.07 -20.44 0.09
CA GLU A 53 -5.71 -19.95 0.30
C GLU A 53 -5.70 -18.43 0.51
N ARG A 54 -6.54 -17.71 -0.24
CA ARG A 54 -6.76 -16.27 -0.04
C ARG A 54 -7.30 -15.94 1.35
N ARG A 55 -8.21 -16.76 1.90
CA ARG A 55 -8.72 -16.61 3.28
C ARG A 55 -7.60 -16.84 4.29
N LYS A 56 -6.88 -17.97 4.20
CA LYS A 56 -5.74 -18.29 5.09
C LYS A 56 -4.64 -17.22 5.06
N ARG A 57 -4.35 -16.64 3.89
CA ARG A 57 -3.34 -15.58 3.77
C ARG A 57 -3.80 -14.29 4.46
N LYS A 58 -5.07 -13.89 4.30
CA LYS A 58 -5.63 -12.70 4.95
C LYS A 58 -5.57 -12.81 6.47
N GLU A 59 -5.91 -13.97 7.01
CA GLU A 59 -5.86 -14.24 8.46
C GLU A 59 -4.42 -14.15 9.00
N ARG A 60 -3.47 -14.83 8.35
CA ARG A 60 -2.03 -14.74 8.69
C ARG A 60 -1.49 -13.31 8.60
N GLU A 61 -1.89 -12.54 7.59
CA GLU A 61 -1.50 -11.13 7.46
C GLU A 61 -2.08 -10.24 8.57
N ALA A 62 -3.32 -10.49 8.99
CA ALA A 62 -3.97 -9.77 10.08
C ALA A 62 -3.27 -10.05 11.42
N GLU A 63 -3.01 -11.33 11.73
CA GLU A 63 -2.28 -11.73 12.93
C GLU A 63 -0.88 -11.11 12.97
N ARG A 64 -0.14 -11.16 11.85
CA ARG A 64 1.18 -10.52 11.74
C ARG A 64 1.10 -9.01 11.98
N ARG A 65 0.06 -8.34 11.48
CA ARG A 65 -0.15 -6.89 11.70
C ARG A 65 -0.39 -6.60 13.18
N LEU A 66 -1.25 -7.38 13.85
CA LEU A 66 -1.54 -7.25 15.28
C LEU A 66 -0.27 -7.48 16.11
N ARG A 67 0.50 -8.54 15.83
CA ARG A 67 1.76 -8.82 16.53
C ARG A 67 2.77 -7.68 16.37
N LYS A 68 2.87 -7.10 15.18
CA LYS A 68 3.76 -5.94 14.93
C LYS A 68 3.30 -4.69 15.68
N ALA A 69 1.99 -4.45 15.76
CA ALA A 69 1.44 -3.33 16.52
C ALA A 69 1.71 -3.47 18.02
N ARG A 70 1.46 -4.66 18.60
CA ARG A 70 1.74 -4.96 20.01
C ARG A 70 3.22 -4.76 20.36
N ARG A 71 4.14 -5.26 19.52
CA ARG A 71 5.58 -5.04 19.72
C ARG A 71 5.93 -3.55 19.79
N ARG A 72 5.42 -2.74 18.85
CA ARG A 72 5.65 -1.29 18.81
C ARG A 72 5.08 -0.54 20.02
N ALA A 73 3.96 -1.00 20.57
CA ALA A 73 3.40 -0.44 21.80
C ALA A 73 4.31 -0.73 22.99
N ASN A 74 4.77 -1.98 23.13
CA ASN A 74 5.64 -2.40 24.23
C ASN A 74 7.04 -1.76 24.20
N THR A 75 7.55 -1.34 23.03
CA THR A 75 8.88 -0.68 22.94
C THR A 75 8.82 0.83 23.26
N ARG A 76 7.63 1.39 23.47
CA ARG A 76 7.42 2.83 23.72
C ARG A 76 7.12 3.15 25.19
N ASN A 77 7.07 2.13 26.05
CA ASN A 77 7.13 2.24 27.50
C ASN A 77 8.56 1.96 27.96
#